data_AF-A0A958IWS3-F1
#
_entry.id   AF-A0A958IWS3-F1
#
_cell.length_a   1.000
_cell.length_b   1.000
_cell.length_c   1.000
_cell.angle_alpha   90.00
_cell.angle_beta   90.00
_cell.angle_gamma   90.00
#
_symmetry.space_group_name_H-M   'P 1'
#
loop_
_entity.id
_entity.type
_entity.pdbx_description
1 polymer ?
#
loop_
_entity_poly.entity_id
_entity_poly.type
_entity_poly.pdbx_seq_one_letter_code
_entity_poly.pdbx_strand_id
1 'polypeptide(L)'
;RDVADRDRLAIQLMENLQREDLSPIDKARGLLEYKQTLGPETQWKAVEELTGISERRRQQFLALLDLPEDIQQEIVALGSDRSTRNAITEKHARALLKLKKHPKQQRELFKRLRAGDESLSGSDAMKLAKQMLDPLESKPEKISFTYHSLPELIEQLKAKLAELEAMK
;
A
#
# COMPACT_ATOMS: atom_id res chain seq x y z
N ARG A 1 -34.75 -2.44 -20.51
CA ARG A 1 -34.91 -2.69 -19.06
C ARG A 1 -33.54 -2.68 -18.38
N ASP A 2 -32.53 -3.34 -18.96
CA ASP A 2 -31.17 -3.43 -18.40
C ASP A 2 -30.41 -2.11 -18.19
N VAL A 3 -30.65 -1.07 -19.01
CA VAL A 3 -29.97 0.23 -18.86
C VAL A 3 -30.41 0.93 -17.57
N ALA A 4 -31.71 0.93 -17.27
CA ALA A 4 -32.25 1.57 -16.06
C ALA A 4 -31.78 0.88 -14.76
N ASP A 5 -31.61 -0.45 -14.79
CA ASP A 5 -31.13 -1.21 -13.64
C ASP A 5 -29.63 -0.96 -13.40
N ARG A 6 -28.83 -0.84 -14.47
CA ARG A 6 -27.40 -0.49 -14.38
C ARG A 6 -27.17 0.91 -13.85
N ASP A 7 -27.96 1.88 -14.32
CA ASP A 7 -27.88 3.27 -13.86
C ASP A 7 -28.28 3.37 -12.37
N ARG A 8 -29.31 2.64 -11.96
CA ARG A 8 -29.72 2.57 -10.55
C ARG A 8 -28.63 2.00 -9.65
N LEU A 9 -27.98 0.91 -10.07
CA LEU A 9 -26.86 0.32 -9.32
C LEU A 9 -25.64 1.27 -9.28
N ALA A 10 -25.40 2.02 -10.36
CA ALA A 10 -24.33 3.03 -10.41
C ALA A 10 -24.55 4.12 -9.35
N ILE A 11 -25.78 4.62 -9.25
CA ILE A 11 -26.19 5.63 -8.26
C ILE A 11 -25.99 5.09 -6.83
N GLN A 12 -26.46 3.88 -6.56
CA GLN A 12 -26.30 3.25 -5.24
C GLN A 12 -24.81 3.06 -4.87
N LEU A 13 -23.98 2.65 -5.82
CA LEU A 13 -22.54 2.53 -5.59
C LEU A 13 -21.91 3.91 -5.33
N MET A 14 -22.30 4.94 -6.08
CA MET A 14 -21.84 6.31 -5.85
C MET A 14 -22.16 6.79 -4.44
N GLU A 15 -23.38 6.58 -3.96
CA GLU A 15 -23.79 6.92 -2.59
C GLU A 15 -22.91 6.18 -1.57
N ASN A 16 -22.70 4.87 -1.75
CA ASN A 16 -21.84 4.07 -0.89
C ASN A 16 -20.37 4.54 -0.90
N LEU A 17 -19.84 4.97 -2.04
CA LEU A 17 -18.48 5.49 -2.13
C LEU A 17 -18.31 6.82 -1.38
N GLN A 18 -19.37 7.62 -1.31
CA GLN A 18 -19.40 8.91 -0.61
C GLN A 18 -19.62 8.77 0.91
N ARG A 19 -20.15 7.64 1.37
CA ARG A 19 -20.36 7.36 2.81
C ARG A 19 -19.05 7.41 3.60
N GLU A 20 -19.03 8.23 4.65
CA GLU A 20 -17.84 8.40 5.51
C GLU A 20 -17.68 7.25 6.52
N ASP A 21 -18.76 6.57 6.85
CA ASP A 21 -18.79 5.43 7.78
C ASP A 21 -18.36 4.11 7.14
N LEU A 22 -18.30 4.06 5.80
CA LEU A 22 -17.93 2.85 5.07
C LEU A 22 -16.41 2.68 4.99
N SER A 23 -15.93 1.48 5.33
CA SER A 23 -14.51 1.16 5.29
C SER A 23 -13.96 1.24 3.85
N PRO A 24 -12.69 1.65 3.66
CA PRO A 24 -12.04 1.60 2.35
C PRO A 24 -12.05 0.22 1.69
N ILE A 25 -12.06 -0.86 2.48
CA ILE A 25 -12.14 -2.24 1.98
C ILE A 25 -13.54 -2.53 1.43
N ASP A 26 -14.59 -2.10 2.12
CA ASP A 26 -15.97 -2.29 1.65
C ASP A 26 -16.22 -1.49 0.36
N LYS A 27 -15.69 -0.27 0.26
CA LYS A 27 -15.71 0.52 -0.97
C LYS A 27 -15.01 -0.20 -2.13
N ALA A 28 -13.86 -0.83 -1.86
CA ALA A 28 -13.14 -1.61 -2.87
C ALA A 28 -13.93 -2.85 -3.34
N ARG A 29 -14.57 -3.56 -2.40
CA ARG A 29 -15.43 -4.71 -2.70
C ARG A 29 -16.66 -4.32 -3.51
N GLY A 30 -17.33 -3.23 -3.14
CA GLY A 30 -18.47 -2.69 -3.89
C GLY A 30 -18.13 -2.31 -5.33
N LEU A 31 -16.92 -1.78 -5.58
CA LEU A 31 -16.43 -1.52 -6.94
C LEU A 31 -16.25 -2.81 -7.77
N LEU A 32 -15.73 -3.89 -7.15
CA LEU A 32 -15.58 -5.18 -7.81
C LEU A 32 -16.93 -5.82 -8.12
N GLU A 33 -17.83 -5.82 -7.14
CA GLU A 33 -19.18 -6.35 -7.30
C GLU A 33 -19.92 -5.61 -8.42
N TYR A 34 -19.88 -4.28 -8.41
CA TYR A 34 -20.50 -3.50 -9.47
C TYR A 34 -19.91 -3.81 -10.86
N LYS A 35 -18.58 -3.91 -10.98
CA LYS A 35 -17.96 -4.34 -12.25
C LYS A 35 -18.47 -5.72 -12.68
N GLN A 36 -18.59 -6.67 -11.75
CA GLN A 36 -19.09 -8.01 -12.03
C GLN A 36 -20.54 -7.98 -12.54
N THR A 37 -21.40 -7.11 -11.98
CA THR A 37 -22.79 -6.95 -12.46
C THR A 37 -22.88 -6.40 -13.89
N LEU A 38 -21.93 -5.55 -14.30
CA LEU A 38 -21.85 -5.04 -15.67
C LEU A 38 -21.36 -6.11 -16.68
N GLY A 39 -20.59 -7.08 -16.19
CA GLY A 39 -20.08 -8.23 -16.95
C GLY A 39 -18.56 -8.36 -16.90
N PRO A 40 -18.02 -9.57 -17.16
CA PRO A 40 -16.59 -9.82 -17.11
C PRO A 40 -15.80 -8.98 -18.13
N GLU A 41 -16.36 -8.80 -19.33
CA GLU A 41 -15.77 -8.03 -20.44
C GLU A 41 -15.80 -6.51 -20.22
N THR A 42 -16.52 -6.02 -19.21
CA THR A 42 -16.61 -4.58 -18.94
C THR A 42 -15.23 -4.04 -18.54
N GLN A 43 -14.77 -3.02 -19.27
CA GLN A 43 -13.54 -2.31 -18.93
C GLN A 43 -13.77 -1.41 -17.71
N TRP A 44 -12.73 -1.23 -16.90
CA TRP A 44 -12.81 -0.34 -15.75
C TRP A 44 -13.14 1.11 -16.12
N LYS A 45 -12.80 1.55 -17.33
CA LYS A 45 -13.16 2.88 -17.83
C LYS A 45 -14.67 3.12 -17.85
N ALA A 46 -15.46 2.11 -18.22
CA ALA A 46 -16.92 2.22 -18.19
C ALA A 46 -17.46 2.33 -16.76
N VAL A 47 -16.85 1.60 -15.81
CA VAL A 47 -17.21 1.73 -14.38
C VAL A 47 -16.94 3.15 -13.88
N GLU A 48 -15.83 3.76 -14.29
CA GLU A 48 -15.46 5.12 -13.90
C GLU A 48 -16.38 6.17 -14.49
N GLU A 49 -16.74 6.03 -15.76
CA GLU A 49 -17.69 6.92 -16.42
C GLU A 49 -19.07 6.85 -15.76
N LEU A 50 -19.54 5.65 -15.39
CA LEU A 50 -20.85 5.45 -14.75
C LEU A 50 -20.89 5.91 -13.29
N THR A 51 -19.79 5.76 -12.55
CA THR A 51 -19.74 6.06 -11.11
C THR A 51 -19.09 7.41 -10.79
N GLY A 52 -18.49 8.08 -11.78
CA GLY A 52 -17.74 9.32 -11.61
C GLY A 52 -16.45 9.17 -10.78
N ILE A 53 -16.05 7.96 -10.39
CA ILE A 53 -14.80 7.75 -9.64
C ILE A 53 -13.60 7.91 -10.56
N SER A 54 -12.57 8.63 -10.11
CA SER A 54 -11.32 8.72 -10.86
C SER A 54 -10.55 7.39 -10.87
N GLU A 55 -9.81 7.15 -11.94
CA GLU A 55 -8.89 6.00 -12.05
C GLU A 55 -7.94 5.87 -10.89
N ARG A 56 -7.32 6.98 -10.50
CA ARG A 56 -6.41 6.99 -9.36
C ARG A 56 -7.12 6.51 -8.08
N ARG A 57 -8.37 6.91 -7.85
CA ARG A 57 -9.11 6.53 -6.64
C ARG A 57 -9.59 5.07 -6.70
N ARG A 58 -10.08 4.62 -7.86
CA ARG A 58 -10.39 3.20 -8.14
C ARG A 58 -9.18 2.32 -7.84
N GLN A 59 -8.03 2.63 -8.44
CA GLN A 59 -6.79 1.86 -8.23
C GLN A 59 -6.35 1.85 -6.76
N GLN A 60 -6.48 2.97 -6.04
CA GLN A 60 -6.15 3.04 -4.62
C GLN A 60 -7.02 2.10 -3.79
N PHE A 61 -8.34 2.08 -4.00
CA PHE A 61 -9.23 1.18 -3.28
C PHE A 61 -8.93 -0.28 -3.60
N LEU A 62 -8.86 -0.63 -4.89
CA LEU A 62 -8.61 -2.01 -5.30
C LEU A 62 -7.26 -2.52 -4.80
N ALA A 63 -6.22 -1.68 -4.78
CA ALA A 63 -4.91 -2.06 -4.27
C ALA A 63 -4.97 -2.48 -2.79
N LEU A 64 -5.90 -1.97 -1.98
CA LEU A 64 -6.03 -2.37 -0.57
C LEU A 64 -6.41 -3.84 -0.42
N LEU A 65 -7.05 -4.43 -1.42
CA LEU A 65 -7.40 -5.84 -1.45
C LEU A 65 -6.18 -6.75 -1.69
N ASP A 66 -5.03 -6.20 -2.09
CA ASP A 66 -3.76 -6.93 -2.15
C ASP A 66 -3.15 -7.17 -0.76
N LEU A 67 -3.66 -6.53 0.29
CA LEU A 67 -3.18 -6.75 1.66
C LEU A 67 -3.61 -8.13 2.17
N PRO A 68 -2.85 -8.75 3.08
CA PRO A 68 -3.31 -9.93 3.82
C PRO A 68 -4.69 -9.69 4.48
N GLU A 69 -5.56 -10.70 4.47
CA GLU A 69 -6.95 -10.58 4.94
C GLU A 69 -7.06 -10.11 6.39
N ASP A 70 -6.16 -10.60 7.25
CA ASP A 70 -6.06 -10.20 8.65
C ASP A 70 -5.68 -8.71 8.82
N ILE A 71 -4.93 -8.14 7.87
CA ILE A 71 -4.68 -6.69 7.84
C ILE A 71 -5.90 -5.94 7.29
N GLN A 72 -6.59 -6.49 6.28
CA GLN A 72 -7.78 -5.85 5.69
C GLN A 72 -8.88 -5.65 6.73
N GLN A 73 -9.12 -6.64 7.59
CA GLN A 73 -10.14 -6.60 8.64
C GLN A 73 -9.92 -5.49 9.67
N GLU A 74 -8.68 -5.02 9.82
CA GLU A 74 -8.30 -3.99 10.79
C GLU A 74 -8.38 -2.58 10.19
N ILE A 75 -8.65 -2.45 8.88
CA ILE A 75 -8.77 -1.16 8.21
C ILE A 75 -10.15 -0.57 8.45
N VAL A 76 -10.19 0.60 9.09
CA VAL A 76 -11.43 1.26 9.49
C VAL A 76 -11.67 2.55 8.70
N ALA A 77 -12.93 3.00 8.70
CA ALA A 77 -13.34 4.25 8.07
C ALA A 77 -12.80 5.48 8.83
N LEU A 78 -12.65 6.59 8.13
CA LEU A 78 -12.18 7.83 8.74
C LEU A 78 -13.35 8.47 9.52
N GLY A 79 -13.46 8.21 10.82
CA GLY A 79 -14.53 8.75 11.66
C GLY A 79 -15.34 7.70 12.43
N SER A 80 -15.14 6.41 12.14
CA SER A 80 -15.63 5.30 12.96
C SER A 80 -14.83 5.27 14.28
N ASP A 81 -15.36 5.98 15.28
CA ASP A 81 -14.87 6.11 16.65
C ASP A 81 -13.41 6.60 16.80
N ARG A 82 -13.25 7.92 17.02
CA ARG A 82 -11.97 8.55 17.41
C ARG A 82 -11.44 8.03 18.76
N SER A 83 -12.19 7.20 19.48
CA SER A 83 -11.75 6.57 20.74
C SER A 83 -10.81 5.38 20.53
N THR A 84 -10.64 4.88 19.30
CA THR A 84 -9.62 3.87 19.00
C THR A 84 -8.27 4.52 18.73
N ARG A 85 -7.48 4.69 19.80
CA ARG A 85 -6.03 4.84 19.68
C ARG A 85 -5.54 3.73 18.72
N ASN A 86 -4.67 4.07 17.76
CA ASN A 86 -4.07 3.09 16.84
C ASN A 86 -5.01 2.49 15.78
N ALA A 87 -6.06 3.22 15.37
CA ALA A 87 -6.91 2.84 14.24
C ALA A 87 -6.15 2.84 12.89
N ILE A 88 -6.29 1.76 12.12
CA ILE A 88 -5.65 1.64 10.80
C ILE A 88 -6.55 2.30 9.74
N THR A 89 -6.31 3.57 9.49
CA THR A 89 -6.94 4.28 8.36
C THR A 89 -6.37 3.88 7.00
N GLU A 90 -7.05 4.30 5.92
CA GLU A 90 -6.60 4.09 4.53
C GLU A 90 -5.14 4.51 4.28
N LYS A 91 -4.68 5.62 4.87
CA LYS A 91 -3.30 6.10 4.69
C LYS A 91 -2.28 5.12 5.28
N HIS A 92 -2.60 4.51 6.42
CA HIS A 92 -1.78 3.46 7.02
C HIS A 92 -1.75 2.20 6.15
N ALA A 93 -2.93 1.78 5.66
CA ALA A 93 -3.03 0.64 4.77
C ALA A 93 -2.22 0.82 3.47
N ARG A 94 -2.21 2.04 2.91
CA ARG A 94 -1.35 2.39 1.77
C ARG A 94 0.14 2.34 2.10
N ALA A 95 0.55 2.63 3.33
CA ALA A 95 1.93 2.44 3.76
C ALA A 95 2.29 0.94 3.81
N LEU A 96 1.40 0.11 4.37
CA LEU A 96 1.57 -1.35 4.40
C LEU A 96 1.65 -1.95 3.00
N LEU A 97 0.89 -1.41 2.03
CA LEU A 97 0.94 -1.86 0.63
C LEU A 97 2.30 -1.65 -0.02
N LYS A 98 3.06 -0.62 0.36
CA LYS A 98 4.42 -0.42 -0.16
C LYS A 98 5.35 -1.58 0.17
N LEU A 99 5.09 -2.26 1.29
CA LEU A 99 5.87 -3.39 1.77
C LEU A 99 5.31 -4.74 1.32
N LYS A 100 4.37 -4.79 0.36
CA LYS A 100 3.72 -6.06 -0.05
C LYS A 100 4.70 -7.13 -0.55
N LYS A 101 5.82 -6.72 -1.14
CA LYS A 101 6.89 -7.63 -1.58
C LYS A 101 7.80 -8.11 -0.43
N HIS A 102 7.65 -7.52 0.75
CA HIS A 102 8.48 -7.74 1.93
C HIS A 102 7.60 -8.07 3.16
N PRO A 103 7.02 -9.29 3.23
CA PRO A 103 6.03 -9.65 4.25
C PRO A 103 6.51 -9.47 5.69
N LYS A 104 7.80 -9.68 5.96
CA LYS A 104 8.39 -9.48 7.30
C LYS A 104 8.28 -8.02 7.73
N GLN A 105 8.68 -7.09 6.87
CA GLN A 105 8.63 -5.65 7.13
C GLN A 105 7.19 -5.12 7.15
N GLN A 106 6.32 -5.63 6.27
CA GLN A 106 4.90 -5.30 6.30
C GLN A 106 4.28 -5.67 7.65
N ARG A 107 4.57 -6.87 8.15
CA ARG A 107 4.08 -7.37 9.43
C ARG A 107 4.63 -6.56 10.61
N GLU A 108 5.90 -6.18 10.55
CA GLU A 108 6.53 -5.36 11.58
C GLU A 108 5.90 -3.96 11.64
N LEU A 109 5.73 -3.31 10.49
CA LEU A 109 5.04 -2.03 10.42
C LEU A 109 3.60 -2.13 10.94
N PHE A 110 2.87 -3.18 10.56
CA PHE A 110 1.50 -3.40 11.04
C PHE A 110 1.43 -3.52 12.56
N LYS A 111 2.31 -4.32 13.17
CA LYS A 111 2.41 -4.44 14.63
C LYS A 111 2.68 -3.09 15.28
N ARG A 112 3.63 -2.32 14.75
CA ARG A 112 3.98 -1.00 15.29
C ARG A 112 2.80 -0.01 15.22
N LEU A 113 2.02 -0.07 14.15
CA LEU A 113 0.82 0.77 14.01
C LEU A 113 -0.26 0.41 15.04
N ARG A 114 -0.45 -0.87 15.37
CA ARG A 114 -1.45 -1.34 16.33
C ARG A 114 -1.01 -1.24 17.80
N ALA A 115 0.25 -1.56 18.09
CA ALA A 115 0.76 -1.71 19.45
C ALA A 115 1.48 -0.47 20.00
N GLY A 116 1.73 0.55 19.17
CA GLY A 116 2.48 1.73 19.61
C GLY A 116 1.74 2.54 20.68
N ASP A 117 2.46 3.01 21.70
CA ASP A 117 1.92 3.92 22.72
C ASP A 117 1.48 5.27 22.11
N GLU A 118 2.11 5.67 21.01
CA GLU A 118 1.77 6.85 20.23
C GLU A 118 1.01 6.47 18.95
N SER A 119 -0.09 7.18 18.69
CA SER A 119 -0.80 7.08 17.42
C SER A 119 0.04 7.71 16.31
N LEU A 120 0.72 6.86 15.53
CA LEU A 120 1.41 7.29 14.31
C LEU A 120 0.42 7.89 13.32
N SER A 121 0.77 9.00 12.70
CA SER A 121 -0.05 9.54 11.61
C SER A 121 0.13 8.69 10.34
N GLY A 122 -0.87 8.69 9.46
CA GLY A 122 -0.76 7.99 8.17
C GLY A 122 0.40 8.50 7.29
N SER A 123 0.80 9.76 7.47
CA SER A 123 1.96 10.33 6.79
C SER A 123 3.27 9.77 7.34
N ASP A 124 3.37 9.59 8.66
CA ASP A 124 4.57 9.05 9.29
C ASP A 124 4.69 7.55 9.03
N ALA A 125 3.59 6.81 9.00
CA ALA A 125 3.56 5.42 8.54
C ALA A 125 4.10 5.27 7.12
N MET A 126 3.74 6.18 6.20
CA MET A 126 4.28 6.19 4.84
C MET A 126 5.79 6.46 4.80
N LYS A 127 6.30 7.36 5.65
CA LYS A 127 7.74 7.61 5.78
C LYS A 127 8.48 6.38 6.32
N LEU A 128 7.95 5.77 7.38
CA LEU A 128 8.50 4.55 7.98
C LEU A 128 8.52 3.40 6.97
N ALA A 129 7.43 3.18 6.23
CA ALA A 129 7.38 2.17 5.18
C ALA A 129 8.48 2.39 4.12
N LYS A 130 8.73 3.64 3.75
CA LYS A 130 9.81 3.98 2.82
C LYS A 130 11.18 3.69 3.43
N GLN A 131 11.42 4.11 4.67
CA GLN A 131 12.70 3.84 5.37
C GLN A 131 12.98 2.34 5.56
N MET A 132 11.93 1.52 5.73
CA MET A 132 12.08 0.06 5.77
C MET A 132 12.35 -0.56 4.40
N LEU A 133 11.87 0.08 3.33
CA LEU A 133 12.01 -0.39 1.95
C LEU A 133 13.35 0.02 1.33
N ASP A 134 13.82 1.24 1.59
CA ASP A 134 15.02 1.81 0.97
C ASP A 134 16.27 0.91 1.15
N PRO A 135 16.55 0.29 2.32
CA PRO A 135 17.68 -0.64 2.49
C PRO A 135 17.50 -2.00 1.78
N LEU A 136 16.26 -2.38 1.44
CA LEU A 136 15.94 -3.67 0.80
C LEU A 136 15.97 -3.58 -0.72
N GLU A 137 15.63 -2.39 -1.25
CA GLU A 137 15.58 -2.12 -2.69
C GLU A 137 16.75 -1.23 -3.17
N SER A 138 17.63 -0.78 -2.28
CA SER A 138 18.85 -0.10 -2.69
C SER A 138 19.68 -1.04 -3.57
N LYS A 139 20.01 -0.58 -4.78
CA LYS A 139 20.98 -1.27 -5.62
C LYS A 139 22.28 -1.39 -4.82
N PRO A 140 23.00 -2.53 -4.90
CA PRO A 140 24.30 -2.63 -4.27
C PRO A 140 25.16 -1.47 -4.73
N GLU A 141 25.83 -0.80 -3.78
CA GLU A 141 26.77 0.24 -4.12
C GLU A 141 27.80 -0.34 -5.09
N LYS A 142 27.89 0.26 -6.28
CA LYS A 142 28.92 -0.11 -7.24
C LYS A 142 30.23 0.49 -6.76
N ILE A 143 31.08 -0.35 -6.19
CA ILE A 143 32.44 0.04 -5.83
C ILE A 143 33.32 -0.22 -7.06
N SER A 144 33.84 0.85 -7.66
CA SER A 144 34.81 0.77 -8.76
C SER A 144 36.22 1.00 -8.25
N PHE A 145 37.15 0.16 -8.67
CA PHE A 145 38.57 0.28 -8.35
C PHE A 145 39.36 0.61 -9.62
N THR A 146 40.24 1.59 -9.54
CA THR A 146 41.31 1.80 -10.53
C THR A 146 42.57 1.14 -10.01
N TYR A 147 43.16 0.25 -10.80
CA TYR A 147 44.33 -0.54 -10.41
C TYR A 147 45.30 -0.68 -11.58
N HIS A 148 46.60 -0.75 -11.27
CA HIS A 148 47.68 -0.91 -12.24
C HIS A 148 48.24 -2.33 -12.22
N SER A 149 47.94 -3.11 -11.17
CA SER A 149 48.33 -4.51 -11.05
C SER A 149 47.31 -5.34 -10.26
N LEU A 150 47.30 -6.66 -10.48
CA LEU A 150 46.43 -7.58 -9.73
C LEU A 150 46.69 -7.58 -8.20
N PRO A 151 47.95 -7.56 -7.70
CA PRO A 151 48.21 -7.47 -6.27
C PRO A 151 47.63 -6.21 -5.62
N GLU A 152 47.77 -5.07 -6.30
CA GLU A 152 47.21 -3.79 -5.85
C GLU A 152 45.68 -3.86 -5.75
N LEU A 153 45.00 -4.43 -6.75
CA LEU A 153 43.54 -4.63 -6.69
C LEU A 153 43.12 -5.52 -5.52
N ILE A 154 43.85 -6.61 -5.28
CA ILE A 154 43.56 -7.54 -4.17
C ILE A 154 43.71 -6.82 -2.82
N GLU A 155 44.72 -5.96 -2.67
CA GLU A 155 44.94 -5.17 -1.46
C GLU A 155 43.81 -4.13 -1.27
N GLN A 156 43.43 -3.43 -2.33
CA GLN A 156 42.31 -2.48 -2.32
C GLN A 156 40.98 -3.16 -1.95
N LEU A 157 40.71 -4.35 -2.49
CA LEU A 157 39.51 -5.13 -2.18
C LEU A 157 39.49 -5.59 -0.72
N LYS A 158 40.62 -6.07 -0.19
CA LYS A 158 40.74 -6.50 1.21
C LYS A 158 40.53 -5.33 2.17
N ALA A 159 41.13 -4.17 1.89
CA ALA A 159 40.96 -2.96 2.68
C ALA A 159 39.50 -2.50 2.69
N LYS A 160 38.85 -2.50 1.51
CA LYS A 160 37.44 -2.12 1.40
C LYS A 160 36.51 -3.08 2.12
N LEU A 161 36.80 -4.39 2.08
CA LEU A 161 36.03 -5.38 2.81
C LEU A 161 36.11 -5.15 4.33
N ALA A 162 37.32 -4.90 4.86
CA ALA A 162 37.53 -4.60 6.27
C ALA A 162 36.82 -3.31 6.73
N GLU A 163 36.81 -2.27 5.89
CA GLU A 163 36.06 -1.02 6.14
C GLU A 163 34.55 -1.29 6.25
N LEU A 164 33.98 -2.06 5.33
CA LEU A 164 32.55 -2.39 5.32
C LEU A 164 32.14 -3.30 6.48
N GLU A 165 33.02 -4.20 6.91
CA GLU A 165 32.78 -5.03 8.10
C GLU A 165 32.81 -4.21 9.40
N ALA A 166 33.66 -3.18 9.48
CA ALA A 166 33.72 -2.28 10.63
C ALA A 166 32.53 -1.30 10.72
N MET A 167 31.78 -1.11 9.62
CA MET A 167 30.57 -0.27 9.58
C MET A 167 29.28 -1.02 9.95
N LYS A 168 29.34 -2.35 10.15
CA LYS A 168 28.22 -3.17 10.64
C LYS A 168 28.19 -3.22 12.16
#